data_AF-A3ZV24-F1
#
_entry.id   AF-A3ZV24-F1
#
_cell.length_a   1.000
_cell.length_b   1.000
_cell.length_c   1.000
_cell.angle_alpha   90.00
_cell.angle_beta   90.00
_cell.angle_gamma   90.00
#
_symmetry.space_group_name_H-M   'P 1'
#
loop_
_entity.id
_entity.type
_entity.pdbx_description
1 polymer ?
#
loop_
_entity_poly.entity_id
_entity_poly.type
_entity_poly.pdbx_seq_one_letter_code
_entity_poly.pdbx_strand_id
1 'polypeptide(L)'
;MPESASERVLVRGQISWVFHLLRAVGPILIVVGIALSVQKADIWDDVFFYGGIVFTGLVEAIGFAKRRSRLWCTDLGEGFTIHEVGQDHAFSDGDVLAMSLWDKRIFNNGNAAGVQRDVRYWVADRDKPIVMNYRVKEDQPDGIVDLHNRLLDMLEQRATQSLERGEHAAGEGWAISKTALATGASQESLVPFEQLLAVDVFGDEVCIWRTDDEHASIRFPIKGRNSYLLIRLLGKMIPERDASAAPSGGLGRILFERATRFKAIGWVLAIVLTLLSLLLFVVHPLLAIVAPLAVIGLSVLIYFYCERTAFRCHEQGVYKSGITGEQKLRYEDVESFTYSATRMYYNGAYTGTQTQMSFDPRPGSGAGKISYSANIQGADDDLEVLRSHVSQVVGSAMLHEIAEGRPVAWTPNITFFNDRIEFVPTSFFGGKKAPVQLPWNQIHNFDIQEGTFHIWSQGAEKSVIQEPVSSPNFFPGFHAFCTILLPEEANADELVEAE
;
A
#
# COMPACT_ATOMS: atom_id res chain seq x y z
N MET A 1 -20.18 -36.19 -6.67
CA MET A 1 -20.05 -34.86 -7.32
C MET A 1 -19.11 -35.06 -8.50
N PRO A 2 -19.40 -34.50 -9.69
CA PRO A 2 -18.45 -34.57 -10.79
C PRO A 2 -17.14 -33.91 -10.34
N GLU A 3 -16.01 -34.59 -10.54
CA GLU A 3 -14.68 -33.98 -10.44
C GLU A 3 -14.71 -32.70 -11.29
N SER A 4 -14.67 -31.54 -10.63
CA SER A 4 -14.46 -30.28 -11.35
C SER A 4 -13.09 -30.40 -12.00
N ALA A 5 -13.06 -30.59 -13.31
CA ALA A 5 -11.82 -30.67 -14.06
C ALA A 5 -10.96 -29.45 -13.67
N SER A 6 -9.77 -29.71 -13.13
CA SER A 6 -8.88 -28.68 -12.62
C SER A 6 -8.68 -27.59 -13.68
N GLU A 7 -9.04 -26.36 -13.35
CA GLU A 7 -9.00 -25.24 -14.28
C GLU A 7 -7.55 -24.85 -14.59
N ARG A 8 -7.23 -24.66 -15.87
CA ARG A 8 -5.92 -24.18 -16.31
C ARG A 8 -5.84 -22.66 -16.18
N VAL A 9 -5.05 -22.16 -15.24
CA VAL A 9 -4.90 -20.73 -14.99
C VAL A 9 -3.67 -20.17 -15.72
N LEU A 10 -3.83 -19.08 -16.47
CA LEU A 10 -2.70 -18.39 -17.12
C LEU A 10 -1.91 -17.59 -16.07
N VAL A 11 -0.75 -18.11 -15.68
CA VAL A 11 0.07 -17.57 -14.59
C VAL A 11 1.24 -16.69 -15.05
N ARG A 12 1.55 -16.65 -16.36
CA ARG A 12 2.56 -15.73 -16.93
C ARG A 12 2.26 -15.42 -18.39
N GLY A 13 2.64 -14.23 -18.84
CA GLY A 13 2.56 -13.84 -20.24
C GLY A 13 1.22 -13.19 -20.64
N GLN A 14 0.51 -12.63 -19.65
CA GLN A 14 -0.63 -11.76 -19.91
C GLN A 14 -0.15 -10.52 -20.68
N ILE A 15 -0.85 -10.21 -21.77
CA ILE A 15 -0.53 -9.07 -22.63
C ILE A 15 -1.39 -7.89 -22.16
N SER A 16 -0.75 -6.76 -21.85
CA SER A 16 -1.45 -5.53 -21.46
C SER A 16 -2.24 -4.96 -22.65
N TRP A 17 -3.39 -4.32 -22.39
CA TRP A 17 -4.16 -3.61 -23.41
C TRP A 17 -3.32 -2.54 -24.14
N VAL A 18 -2.36 -1.90 -23.44
CA VAL A 18 -1.42 -0.93 -24.03
C VAL A 18 -0.62 -1.56 -25.16
N PHE A 19 -0.26 -2.84 -25.02
CA PHE A 19 0.45 -3.56 -26.07
C PHE A 19 -0.42 -3.77 -27.32
N HIS A 20 -1.72 -4.02 -27.14
CA HIS A 20 -2.67 -4.09 -28.27
C HIS A 20 -2.83 -2.73 -28.96
N LEU A 21 -2.81 -1.62 -28.20
CA LEU A 21 -2.81 -0.27 -28.76
C LEU A 21 -1.52 0.01 -29.55
N LEU A 22 -0.36 -0.32 -28.98
CA LEU A 22 0.93 -0.19 -29.68
C LEU A 22 0.95 -1.00 -30.98
N ARG A 23 0.34 -2.19 -31.01
CA ARG A 23 0.24 -3.00 -32.24
C ARG A 23 -0.51 -2.28 -33.38
N ALA A 24 -1.41 -1.34 -33.08
CA ALA A 24 -2.11 -0.55 -34.09
C ALA A 24 -1.29 0.65 -34.61
N VAL A 25 -0.39 1.22 -33.80
CA VAL A 25 0.39 2.41 -34.16
C VAL A 25 1.25 2.19 -35.40
N GLY A 26 1.94 1.05 -35.49
CA GLY A 26 2.79 0.73 -36.64
C GLY A 26 2.02 0.72 -37.98
N PRO A 27 0.94 -0.07 -38.13
CA PRO A 27 0.07 -0.04 -39.29
C PRO A 27 -0.47 1.36 -39.62
N ILE A 28 -0.83 2.16 -38.62
CA ILE A 28 -1.29 3.54 -38.82
C ILE A 28 -0.17 4.40 -39.44
N LEU A 29 1.06 4.32 -38.91
CA LEU A 29 2.20 5.06 -39.47
C LEU A 29 2.49 4.66 -40.93
N ILE A 30 2.36 3.36 -41.25
CA ILE A 30 2.51 2.87 -42.63
C ILE A 30 1.45 3.50 -43.55
N VAL A 31 0.18 3.51 -43.13
CA VAL A 31 -0.91 4.12 -43.91
C VAL A 31 -0.72 5.63 -44.07
N VAL A 32 -0.25 6.32 -43.03
CA VAL A 32 0.08 7.76 -43.09
C VAL A 32 1.21 8.01 -44.08
N GLY A 33 2.29 7.20 -44.06
CA GLY A 33 3.37 7.29 -45.02
C GLY A 33 2.90 7.09 -46.47
N ILE A 34 2.02 6.11 -46.72
CA ILE A 34 1.41 5.88 -48.04
C ILE A 34 0.54 7.08 -48.47
N ALA A 35 -0.24 7.66 -47.56
CA ALA A 35 -1.08 8.81 -47.89
C ALA A 35 -0.23 10.07 -48.20
N LEU A 36 0.86 10.28 -47.47
CA LEU A 36 1.80 11.39 -47.69
C LEU A 36 2.56 11.26 -49.01
N SER A 37 2.94 10.03 -49.41
CA SER A 37 3.61 9.79 -50.69
C SER A 37 2.70 10.11 -51.89
N VAL A 38 1.39 9.85 -51.78
CA VAL A 38 0.39 10.25 -52.79
C VAL A 38 0.32 11.78 -52.93
N GLN A 39 0.55 12.53 -51.84
CA GLN A 39 0.54 14.00 -51.84
C GLN A 39 1.88 14.62 -52.28
N LYS A 40 2.91 13.80 -52.60
CA LYS A 40 4.28 14.26 -52.87
C LYS A 40 4.85 15.11 -51.73
N ALA A 41 4.54 14.74 -50.49
CA ALA A 41 5.24 15.29 -49.34
C ALA A 41 6.75 14.95 -49.45
N ASP A 42 7.59 15.80 -48.88
CA ASP A 42 9.05 15.63 -48.78
C ASP A 42 9.43 14.37 -47.97
N ILE A 43 10.72 14.20 -47.60
CA ILE A 43 11.37 13.12 -46.82
C ILE A 43 10.57 12.44 -45.68
N TRP A 44 9.48 13.05 -45.22
CA TRP A 44 8.60 12.54 -44.18
C TRP A 44 7.81 11.29 -44.58
N ASP A 45 7.48 11.09 -45.87
CA ASP A 45 6.75 9.91 -46.31
C ASP A 45 7.53 8.60 -46.08
N ASP A 46 8.82 8.60 -46.42
CA ASP A 46 9.77 7.52 -46.14
C ASP A 46 9.93 7.29 -44.63
N VAL A 47 10.07 8.37 -43.84
CA VAL A 47 10.21 8.27 -42.37
C VAL A 47 9.00 7.56 -41.75
N PHE A 48 7.78 7.95 -42.13
CA PHE A 48 6.56 7.33 -41.58
C PHE A 48 6.38 5.89 -42.06
N PHE A 49 6.64 5.61 -43.34
CA PHE A 49 6.48 4.27 -43.90
C PHE A 49 7.48 3.27 -43.31
N TYR A 50 8.78 3.55 -43.41
CA TYR A 50 9.82 2.67 -42.89
C TYR A 50 9.82 2.62 -41.36
N GLY A 51 9.57 3.76 -40.70
CA GLY A 51 9.40 3.82 -39.25
C GLY A 51 8.24 2.94 -38.77
N GLY A 52 7.11 2.97 -39.47
CA GLY A 52 5.95 2.12 -39.19
C GLY A 52 6.23 0.62 -39.37
N ILE A 53 6.97 0.22 -40.40
CA ILE A 53 7.39 -1.18 -40.62
C ILE A 53 8.30 -1.66 -39.48
N VAL A 54 9.35 -0.90 -39.17
CA VAL A 54 10.31 -1.24 -38.11
C VAL A 54 9.59 -1.34 -36.76
N PHE A 55 8.74 -0.37 -36.46
CA PHE A 55 7.96 -0.36 -35.22
C PHE A 55 7.01 -1.57 -35.14
N THR A 56 6.30 -1.91 -36.21
CA THR A 56 5.42 -3.10 -36.26
C THR A 56 6.23 -4.39 -36.03
N GLY A 57 7.37 -4.53 -36.72
CA GLY A 57 8.25 -5.68 -36.56
C GLY A 57 8.76 -5.85 -35.13
N LEU A 58 9.17 -4.75 -34.49
CA LEU A 58 9.60 -4.74 -33.09
C LEU A 58 8.46 -5.13 -32.14
N VAL A 59 7.28 -4.53 -32.30
CA VAL A 59 6.11 -4.86 -31.47
C VAL A 59 5.73 -6.33 -31.64
N GLU A 60 5.65 -6.86 -32.87
CA GLU A 60 5.34 -8.28 -33.09
C GLU A 60 6.41 -9.22 -32.55
N ALA A 61 7.70 -8.87 -32.65
CA ALA A 61 8.78 -9.66 -32.08
C ALA A 61 8.65 -9.74 -30.54
N ILE A 62 8.37 -8.61 -29.87
CA ILE A 62 8.11 -8.56 -28.42
C ILE A 62 6.86 -9.38 -28.07
N GLY A 63 5.79 -9.26 -28.86
CA GLY A 63 4.54 -9.99 -28.65
C GLY A 63 4.71 -11.49 -28.84
N PHE A 64 5.49 -11.90 -29.83
CA PHE A 64 5.86 -13.29 -30.07
C PHE A 64 6.71 -13.83 -28.92
N ALA A 65 7.72 -13.09 -28.47
CA ALA A 65 8.52 -13.47 -27.30
C ALA A 65 7.65 -13.65 -26.04
N LYS A 66 6.72 -12.72 -25.78
CA LYS A 66 5.77 -12.82 -24.66
C LYS A 66 4.80 -13.99 -24.78
N ARG A 67 4.31 -14.28 -26.00
CA ARG A 67 3.45 -15.45 -26.27
C ARG A 67 4.19 -16.76 -26.03
N ARG A 68 5.48 -16.84 -26.40
CA ARG A 68 6.32 -18.01 -26.14
C ARG A 68 6.69 -18.17 -24.68
N SER A 69 6.68 -17.10 -23.90
CA SER A 69 6.89 -17.14 -22.44
C SER A 69 5.59 -17.30 -21.64
N ARG A 70 4.49 -17.73 -22.28
CA ARG A 70 3.25 -18.02 -21.56
C ARG A 70 3.42 -19.27 -20.73
N LEU A 71 2.89 -19.20 -19.52
CA LEU A 71 2.94 -20.26 -18.53
C LEU A 71 1.51 -20.45 -18.02
N TRP A 72 1.03 -21.68 -18.02
CA TRP A 72 -0.22 -22.04 -17.37
C TRP A 72 0.06 -22.99 -16.21
N CYS A 73 -0.69 -22.83 -15.13
CA CYS A 73 -0.63 -23.68 -13.95
C CYS A 73 -1.96 -24.40 -13.78
N THR A 74 -1.89 -25.67 -13.41
CA THR A 74 -3.07 -26.47 -13.00
C THR A 74 -2.78 -27.06 -11.64
N ASP A 75 -3.65 -26.82 -10.66
CA ASP A 75 -3.57 -27.48 -9.36
C ASP A 75 -4.15 -28.91 -9.46
N LEU A 76 -3.39 -29.90 -9.00
CA LEU A 76 -3.76 -31.31 -8.97
C LEU A 76 -4.13 -31.82 -7.56
N GLY A 77 -4.12 -30.96 -6.54
CA GLY A 77 -4.43 -31.29 -5.15
C GLY A 77 -3.25 -31.82 -4.32
N GLU A 78 -2.39 -32.66 -4.89
CA GLU A 78 -1.13 -33.15 -4.27
C GLU A 78 0.14 -32.72 -5.03
N GLY A 79 -0.05 -31.81 -5.98
CA GLY A 79 0.97 -31.32 -6.87
C GLY A 79 0.39 -30.33 -7.85
N PHE A 80 1.15 -29.97 -8.87
CA PHE A 80 0.72 -29.05 -9.91
C PHE A 80 1.41 -29.34 -11.24
N THR A 81 0.76 -28.96 -12.34
CA THR A 81 1.39 -28.98 -13.66
C THR A 81 1.64 -27.59 -14.17
N ILE A 82 2.81 -27.41 -14.75
CA ILE A 82 3.21 -26.22 -15.47
C ILE A 82 3.24 -26.54 -16.95
N HIS A 83 2.38 -25.87 -17.70
CA HIS A 83 2.33 -25.98 -19.15
C HIS A 83 3.15 -24.83 -19.76
N GLU A 84 4.24 -25.17 -20.40
CA GLU A 84 5.07 -24.28 -21.22
C GLU A 84 4.82 -24.60 -22.71
N VAL A 85 5.29 -23.73 -23.62
CA VAL A 85 5.08 -23.96 -25.05
C VAL A 85 5.80 -25.24 -25.49
N GLY A 86 5.03 -26.31 -25.71
CA GLY A 86 5.49 -27.60 -26.18
C GLY A 86 6.01 -28.54 -25.09
N GLN A 87 5.87 -28.19 -23.81
CA GLN A 87 6.32 -29.04 -22.70
C GLN A 87 5.37 -28.91 -21.50
N ASP A 88 4.97 -30.04 -20.96
CA ASP A 88 4.20 -30.14 -19.72
C ASP A 88 5.13 -30.72 -18.64
N HIS A 89 5.24 -30.01 -17.52
CA HIS A 89 6.05 -30.42 -16.38
C HIS A 89 5.12 -30.64 -15.19
N ALA A 90 5.14 -31.84 -14.61
CA ALA A 90 4.39 -32.14 -13.39
C ALA A 90 5.35 -32.13 -12.21
N PHE A 91 4.92 -31.50 -11.11
CA PHE A 91 5.66 -31.44 -9.86
C PHE A 91 4.74 -31.91 -8.74
N SER A 92 5.24 -32.76 -7.86
CA SER A 92 4.61 -33.01 -6.57
C SER A 92 4.86 -31.81 -5.65
N ASP A 93 4.02 -31.63 -4.63
CA ASP A 93 4.27 -30.59 -3.63
C ASP A 93 5.66 -30.77 -2.97
N GLY A 94 6.05 -32.03 -2.77
CA GLY A 94 7.34 -32.42 -2.19
C GLY A 94 8.56 -31.91 -2.96
N ASP A 95 8.45 -31.73 -4.27
CA ASP A 95 9.51 -31.26 -5.15
C ASP A 95 9.83 -29.76 -4.96
N VAL A 96 8.91 -29.01 -4.32
CA VAL A 96 9.11 -27.59 -4.01
C VAL A 96 10.08 -27.47 -2.83
N LEU A 97 11.22 -26.86 -3.10
CA LEU A 97 12.30 -26.64 -2.13
C LEU A 97 12.21 -25.27 -1.46
N ALA A 98 11.64 -24.29 -2.16
CA ALA A 98 11.44 -22.95 -1.64
C ALA A 98 10.40 -22.18 -2.44
N MET A 99 9.87 -21.12 -1.83
CA MET A 99 8.86 -20.26 -2.43
C MET A 99 9.06 -18.79 -2.06
N SER A 100 8.65 -17.88 -2.94
CA SER A 100 8.45 -16.46 -2.62
C SER A 100 7.07 -16.05 -3.13
N LEU A 101 6.33 -15.28 -2.33
CA LEU A 101 5.00 -14.77 -2.65
C LEU A 101 5.00 -13.26 -2.39
N TRP A 102 4.60 -12.49 -3.40
CA TRP A 102 4.40 -11.05 -3.27
C TRP A 102 3.10 -10.65 -3.95
N ASP A 103 2.28 -9.94 -3.20
CA ASP A 103 0.98 -9.46 -3.64
C ASP A 103 1.00 -7.94 -3.74
N LYS A 104 0.32 -7.41 -4.76
CA LYS A 104 0.15 -5.98 -4.95
C LYS A 104 -1.26 -5.68 -5.40
N ARG A 105 -2.01 -4.90 -4.62
CA ARG A 105 -3.32 -4.40 -5.03
C ARG A 105 -3.19 -3.55 -6.29
N ILE A 106 -4.08 -3.80 -7.25
CA ILE A 106 -4.17 -3.08 -8.50
C ILE A 106 -5.40 -2.19 -8.43
N PHE A 107 -5.26 -0.94 -8.85
CA PHE A 107 -6.36 0.00 -8.89
C PHE A 107 -6.69 0.36 -10.35
N ASN A 108 -7.98 0.49 -10.64
CA ASN A 108 -8.48 1.04 -11.90
C ASN A 108 -9.42 2.21 -11.58
N ASN A 109 -9.06 3.41 -12.05
CA ASN A 109 -9.79 4.64 -11.74
C ASN A 109 -9.99 4.92 -10.24
N GLY A 110 -9.04 4.51 -9.40
CA GLY A 110 -9.06 4.71 -7.95
C GLY A 110 -9.85 3.65 -7.17
N ASN A 111 -10.60 2.79 -7.84
CA ASN A 111 -11.20 1.61 -7.23
C ASN A 111 -10.21 0.45 -7.24
N ALA A 112 -10.30 -0.45 -6.25
CA ALA A 112 -9.68 -1.75 -6.36
C ALA A 112 -10.16 -2.43 -7.66
N ALA A 113 -9.23 -3.08 -8.34
CA ALA A 113 -9.50 -3.82 -9.57
C ALA A 113 -9.06 -5.28 -9.47
N GLY A 114 -8.39 -5.62 -8.37
CA GLY A 114 -7.84 -6.94 -8.12
C GLY A 114 -6.45 -6.91 -7.49
N VAL A 115 -5.77 -8.05 -7.53
CA VAL A 115 -4.45 -8.26 -6.96
C VAL A 115 -3.51 -8.78 -8.05
N GLN A 116 -2.33 -8.19 -8.16
CA GLN A 116 -1.21 -8.72 -8.92
C GLN A 116 -0.37 -9.58 -8.00
N ARG A 117 -0.15 -10.84 -8.36
CA ARG A 117 0.73 -11.75 -7.63
C ARG A 117 2.00 -12.02 -8.41
N ASP A 118 3.14 -12.00 -7.73
CA ASP A 118 4.46 -12.41 -8.22
C ASP A 118 4.93 -13.57 -7.34
N VAL A 119 4.87 -14.78 -7.91
CA VAL A 119 5.16 -16.02 -7.20
C VAL A 119 6.33 -16.71 -7.86
N ARG A 120 7.24 -17.26 -7.04
CA ARG A 120 8.38 -18.03 -7.54
C ARG A 120 8.49 -19.34 -6.78
N TYR A 121 8.61 -20.44 -7.51
CA TYR A 121 8.86 -21.76 -6.94
C TYR A 121 10.26 -22.23 -7.34
N TRP A 122 11.05 -22.63 -6.35
CA TRP A 122 12.30 -23.36 -6.59
C TRP A 122 12.00 -24.84 -6.41
N VAL A 123 12.16 -25.63 -7.48
CA VAL A 123 11.88 -27.08 -7.51
C VAL A 123 13.18 -27.85 -7.71
N ALA A 124 13.25 -29.09 -7.21
CA ALA A 124 14.47 -29.89 -7.20
C ALA A 124 15.10 -30.10 -8.60
N ASP A 125 14.27 -30.30 -9.63
CA ASP A 125 14.72 -30.64 -10.98
C ASP A 125 15.02 -29.43 -11.88
N ARG A 126 15.07 -28.21 -11.33
CA ARG A 126 15.33 -26.98 -12.10
C ARG A 126 16.31 -26.04 -11.41
N ASP A 127 17.31 -25.60 -12.17
CA ASP A 127 18.27 -24.59 -11.71
C ASP A 127 17.65 -23.19 -11.51
N LYS A 128 16.56 -22.90 -12.24
CA LYS A 128 15.87 -21.61 -12.22
C LYS A 128 14.49 -21.76 -11.62
N PRO A 129 14.02 -20.77 -10.85
CA PRO A 129 12.68 -20.83 -10.30
C PRO A 129 11.62 -20.74 -11.40
N ILE A 130 10.49 -21.39 -11.17
CA ILE A 130 9.26 -21.20 -11.93
C ILE A 130 8.69 -19.85 -11.51
N VAL A 131 8.75 -18.86 -12.41
CA VAL A 131 8.25 -17.51 -12.13
C VAL A 131 6.84 -17.35 -12.69
N MET A 132 5.92 -16.97 -11.83
CA MET A 132 4.53 -16.68 -12.13
C MET A 132 4.24 -15.21 -11.82
N ASN A 133 3.61 -14.52 -12.76
CA ASN A 133 3.17 -13.15 -12.60
C ASN A 133 1.78 -13.01 -13.25
N TYR A 134 0.76 -12.93 -12.41
CA TYR A 134 -0.63 -12.94 -12.84
C TYR A 134 -1.48 -11.96 -12.05
N ARG A 135 -2.68 -11.71 -12.55
CA ARG A 135 -3.63 -10.76 -11.98
C ARG A 135 -4.93 -11.49 -11.72
N VAL A 136 -5.40 -11.39 -10.50
CA VAL A 136 -6.73 -11.83 -10.08
C VAL A 136 -7.59 -10.58 -10.04
N LYS A 137 -8.75 -10.58 -10.69
CA LYS A 137 -9.68 -9.46 -10.57
C LYS A 137 -10.43 -9.57 -9.25
N GLU A 138 -10.88 -8.43 -8.72
CA GLU A 138 -11.60 -8.39 -7.43
C GLU A 138 -12.87 -9.23 -7.43
N ASP A 139 -13.57 -9.34 -8.56
CA ASP A 139 -14.80 -10.11 -8.74
C ASP A 139 -14.56 -11.59 -9.10
N GLN A 140 -13.31 -12.04 -9.13
CA GLN A 140 -12.95 -13.39 -9.56
C GLN A 140 -12.18 -14.13 -8.46
N PRO A 141 -12.57 -15.38 -8.13
CA PRO A 141 -11.78 -16.19 -7.21
C PRO A 141 -10.40 -16.46 -7.79
N ASP A 142 -9.38 -16.51 -6.93
CA ASP A 142 -8.03 -16.87 -7.33
C ASP A 142 -7.91 -18.39 -7.49
N GLY A 143 -7.95 -18.87 -8.73
CA GLY A 143 -7.96 -20.32 -9.03
C GLY A 143 -6.70 -21.09 -8.63
N ILE A 144 -5.67 -20.45 -8.09
CA ILE A 144 -4.45 -21.10 -7.61
C ILE A 144 -4.01 -20.64 -6.20
N VAL A 145 -4.88 -19.93 -5.45
CA VAL A 145 -4.55 -19.51 -4.08
C VAL A 145 -4.36 -20.70 -3.14
N ASP A 146 -5.19 -21.74 -3.30
CA ASP A 146 -5.12 -22.96 -2.48
C ASP A 146 -3.80 -23.69 -2.68
N LEU A 147 -3.29 -23.73 -3.92
CA LEU A 147 -1.95 -24.25 -4.22
C LEU A 147 -0.87 -23.46 -3.47
N HIS A 148 -0.90 -22.12 -3.50
CA HIS A 148 0.10 -21.29 -2.80
C HIS A 148 0.10 -21.55 -1.30
N ASN A 149 -1.09 -21.59 -0.70
CA ASN A 149 -1.26 -21.80 0.74
C ASN A 149 -0.77 -23.20 1.13
N ARG A 150 -1.17 -24.24 0.37
CA ARG A 150 -0.74 -25.62 0.60
C ARG A 150 0.78 -25.78 0.52
N LEU A 151 1.42 -25.19 -0.50
CA LEU A 151 2.88 -25.23 -0.63
C LEU A 151 3.58 -24.49 0.52
N LEU A 152 3.06 -23.34 0.96
CA LEU A 152 3.59 -22.62 2.12
C LEU A 152 3.47 -23.42 3.41
N ASP A 153 2.31 -24.04 3.65
CA ASP A 153 2.06 -24.87 4.84
C ASP A 153 3.01 -26.08 4.87
N MET A 154 3.18 -26.75 3.73
CA MET A 154 4.14 -27.86 3.60
C MET A 154 5.59 -27.39 3.87
N LEU A 155 6.00 -26.26 3.30
CA LEU A 155 7.35 -25.70 3.54
C LEU A 155 7.55 -25.30 5.01
N GLU A 156 6.53 -24.74 5.65
CA GLU A 156 6.54 -24.42 7.08
C GLU A 156 6.64 -25.66 7.95
N GLN A 157 5.86 -26.70 7.65
CA GLN A 157 5.92 -27.98 8.36
C GLN A 157 7.31 -28.61 8.25
N ARG A 158 7.88 -28.64 7.04
CA ARG A 158 9.24 -29.16 6.80
C ARG A 158 10.30 -28.37 7.55
N ALA A 159 10.21 -27.04 7.52
CA ALA A 159 11.11 -26.17 8.26
C ALA A 159 11.02 -26.42 9.77
N THR A 160 9.81 -26.53 10.31
CA THR A 160 9.57 -26.82 11.73
C THR A 160 10.17 -28.17 12.13
N GLN A 161 9.96 -29.22 11.34
CA GLN A 161 10.55 -30.54 11.58
C GLN A 161 12.09 -30.54 11.51
N SER A 162 12.68 -29.79 10.57
CA SER A 162 14.14 -29.61 10.52
C SER A 162 14.64 -28.90 11.77
N LEU A 163 13.96 -27.84 12.20
CA LEU A 163 14.29 -27.13 13.42
C LEU A 163 14.21 -28.05 14.63
N GLU A 164 13.16 -28.86 14.77
CA GLU A 164 13.00 -29.85 15.86
C GLU A 164 14.17 -30.84 15.92
N ARG A 165 14.68 -31.29 14.77
CA ARG A 165 15.86 -32.16 14.64
C ARG A 165 17.19 -31.46 14.92
N GLY A 166 17.19 -30.15 15.18
CA GLY A 166 18.38 -29.34 15.42
C GLY A 166 19.08 -28.88 14.14
N GLU A 167 18.43 -29.06 12.98
CA GLU A 167 18.89 -28.50 11.71
C GLU A 167 18.46 -27.01 11.59
N HIS A 168 18.79 -26.40 10.47
CA HIS A 168 18.42 -25.02 10.16
C HIS A 168 17.40 -24.95 9.02
N ALA A 169 16.46 -24.02 9.12
CA ALA A 169 15.67 -23.57 7.97
C ALA A 169 16.39 -22.39 7.30
N ALA A 170 16.41 -22.31 5.98
CA ALA A 170 17.17 -21.26 5.29
C ALA A 170 16.45 -20.68 4.08
N GLY A 171 16.84 -19.45 3.76
CA GLY A 171 16.42 -18.73 2.57
C GLY A 171 17.53 -17.84 2.03
N GLU A 172 17.18 -16.89 1.18
CA GLU A 172 18.16 -15.97 0.59
C GLU A 172 18.67 -14.95 1.62
N GLY A 173 19.94 -15.13 2.05
CA GLY A 173 20.61 -14.22 2.98
C GLY A 173 20.29 -14.46 4.46
N TRP A 174 19.55 -15.51 4.80
CA TRP A 174 19.19 -15.85 6.17
C TRP A 174 19.13 -17.35 6.43
N ALA A 175 19.35 -17.73 7.69
CA ALA A 175 19.02 -19.05 8.22
C ALA A 175 18.48 -18.93 9.65
N ILE A 176 17.58 -19.82 10.03
CA ILE A 176 16.96 -19.90 11.34
C ILE A 176 17.39 -21.20 12.02
N SER A 177 17.76 -21.09 13.28
CA SER A 177 17.97 -22.20 14.22
C SER A 177 16.87 -22.21 15.28
N LYS A 178 16.92 -23.11 16.27
CA LYS A 178 15.98 -23.09 17.40
C LYS A 178 16.11 -21.84 18.30
N THR A 179 17.24 -21.13 18.26
CA THR A 179 17.56 -20.07 19.25
C THR A 179 17.89 -18.73 18.64
N ALA A 180 18.23 -18.69 17.35
CA ALA A 180 18.73 -17.49 16.70
C ALA A 180 18.46 -17.47 15.19
N LEU A 181 18.35 -16.25 14.66
CA LEU A 181 18.36 -15.91 13.24
C LEU A 181 19.80 -15.57 12.82
N ALA A 182 20.35 -16.33 11.89
CA ALA A 182 21.61 -16.03 11.22
C ALA A 182 21.36 -15.16 9.99
N THR A 183 22.12 -14.08 9.81
CA THR A 183 21.98 -13.14 8.70
C THR A 183 23.29 -12.91 7.94
N GLY A 184 23.18 -12.54 6.67
CA GLY A 184 24.31 -12.27 5.78
C GLY A 184 24.65 -13.45 4.87
N ALA A 185 25.45 -13.19 3.83
CA ALA A 185 25.80 -14.19 2.81
C ALA A 185 26.56 -15.39 3.41
N SER A 186 27.39 -15.15 4.43
CA SER A 186 28.11 -16.16 5.19
C SER A 186 27.43 -16.56 6.50
N GLN A 187 26.27 -15.99 6.81
CA GLN A 187 25.51 -16.26 8.05
C GLN A 187 26.30 -15.99 9.35
N GLU A 188 27.29 -15.08 9.29
CA GLU A 188 28.18 -14.78 10.42
C GLU A 188 27.48 -14.02 11.57
N SER A 189 26.40 -13.29 11.27
CA SER A 189 25.69 -12.49 12.26
C SER A 189 24.54 -13.31 12.86
N LEU A 190 24.74 -13.82 14.07
CA LEU A 190 23.72 -14.53 14.83
C LEU A 190 22.95 -13.57 15.73
N VAL A 191 21.63 -13.57 15.59
CA VAL A 191 20.71 -12.71 16.35
C VAL A 191 19.76 -13.58 17.15
N PRO A 192 19.95 -13.68 18.48
CA PRO A 192 19.04 -14.44 19.35
C PRO A 192 17.59 -13.96 19.23
N PHE A 193 16.62 -14.86 19.32
CA PHE A 193 15.20 -14.48 19.25
C PHE A 193 14.77 -13.55 20.37
N GLU A 194 15.42 -13.63 21.53
CA GLU A 194 15.23 -12.69 22.63
C GLU A 194 15.62 -11.25 22.29
N GLN A 195 16.43 -11.04 21.26
CA GLN A 195 16.76 -9.70 20.78
C GLN A 195 15.79 -9.21 19.71
N LEU A 196 15.03 -10.11 19.08
CA LEU A 196 14.05 -9.76 18.06
C LEU A 196 12.76 -9.24 18.70
N LEU A 197 12.17 -8.24 18.06
CA LEU A 197 10.97 -7.55 18.53
C LEU A 197 9.78 -7.78 17.59
N ALA A 198 10.01 -7.74 16.28
CA ALA A 198 9.01 -8.11 15.27
C ALA A 198 9.64 -8.52 13.96
N VAL A 199 8.81 -9.15 13.15
CA VAL A 199 8.96 -9.29 11.70
C VAL A 199 7.70 -8.75 11.03
N ASP A 200 7.85 -8.03 9.93
CA ASP A 200 6.72 -7.57 9.11
C ASP A 200 7.20 -7.28 7.67
N VAL A 201 6.27 -7.05 6.74
CA VAL A 201 6.55 -6.62 5.37
C VAL A 201 6.40 -5.12 5.28
N PHE A 202 7.48 -4.43 4.92
CA PHE A 202 7.46 -3.00 4.66
C PHE A 202 7.97 -2.70 3.25
N GLY A 203 7.10 -2.15 2.41
CA GLY A 203 7.39 -1.94 0.99
C GLY A 203 7.64 -3.26 0.26
N ASP A 204 8.83 -3.41 -0.33
CA ASP A 204 9.25 -4.64 -1.02
C ASP A 204 10.24 -5.47 -0.18
N GLU A 205 10.30 -5.25 1.13
CA GLU A 205 11.25 -5.86 2.06
C GLU A 205 10.54 -6.52 3.25
N VAL A 206 11.01 -7.70 3.65
CA VAL A 206 10.78 -8.26 4.99
C VAL A 206 11.71 -7.52 5.95
N CYS A 207 11.12 -6.81 6.89
CA CYS A 207 11.81 -6.03 7.89
C CYS A 207 11.76 -6.76 9.23
N ILE A 208 12.88 -6.77 9.94
CA ILE A 208 12.98 -7.36 11.28
C ILE A 208 13.58 -6.31 12.21
N TRP A 209 12.90 -6.09 13.32
CA TRP A 209 13.29 -5.14 14.35
C TRP A 209 13.91 -5.86 15.54
N ARG A 210 14.93 -5.23 16.13
CA ARG A 210 15.48 -5.63 17.42
C ARG A 210 14.84 -4.81 18.54
N THR A 211 14.96 -5.29 19.77
CA THR A 211 14.32 -4.71 20.97
C THR A 211 14.64 -3.24 21.18
N ASP A 212 15.86 -2.81 20.84
CA ASP A 212 16.35 -1.45 21.10
C ASP A 212 16.38 -0.56 19.84
N ASP A 213 15.94 -1.09 18.69
CA ASP A 213 16.03 -0.39 17.41
C ASP A 213 14.66 0.13 16.97
N GLU A 214 14.55 1.44 16.76
CA GLU A 214 13.35 2.04 16.15
C GLU A 214 13.20 1.64 14.68
N HIS A 215 14.34 1.46 14.00
CA HIS A 215 14.41 1.07 12.59
C HIS A 215 14.59 -0.43 12.44
N ALA A 216 14.09 -1.00 11.34
CA ALA A 216 14.38 -2.39 10.99
C ALA A 216 15.90 -2.57 10.82
N SER A 217 16.50 -3.36 11.70
CA SER A 217 17.95 -3.62 11.73
C SER A 217 18.37 -4.62 10.65
N ILE A 218 17.43 -5.45 10.20
CA ILE A 218 17.65 -6.48 9.19
C ILE A 218 16.54 -6.38 8.15
N ARG A 219 16.92 -6.47 6.86
CA ARG A 219 15.99 -6.41 5.74
C ARG A 219 16.32 -7.46 4.70
N PHE A 220 15.29 -8.11 4.17
CA PHE A 220 15.40 -9.06 3.06
C PHE A 220 14.41 -8.69 1.96
N PRO A 221 14.74 -8.84 0.67
CA PRO A 221 13.75 -8.67 -0.38
C PRO A 221 12.57 -9.65 -0.18
N ILE A 222 11.32 -9.17 -0.25
CA ILE A 222 10.13 -10.04 -0.11
C ILE A 222 10.05 -11.11 -1.21
N LYS A 223 10.63 -10.82 -2.38
CA LYS A 223 10.73 -11.73 -3.52
C LYS A 223 11.92 -12.70 -3.44
N GLY A 224 12.66 -12.66 -2.33
CA GLY A 224 13.79 -13.54 -2.06
C GLY A 224 13.33 -14.96 -1.72
N ARG A 225 14.23 -15.93 -1.89
CA ARG A 225 13.95 -17.35 -1.62
C ARG A 225 13.52 -17.54 -0.15
N ASN A 226 12.33 -18.11 0.08
CA ASN A 226 11.73 -18.35 1.40
C ASN A 226 11.47 -17.09 2.25
N SER A 227 11.49 -15.88 1.70
CA SER A 227 11.25 -14.66 2.49
C SER A 227 9.86 -14.65 3.16
N TYR A 228 8.82 -15.18 2.52
CA TYR A 228 7.50 -15.27 3.16
C TYR A 228 7.44 -16.34 4.27
N LEU A 229 8.15 -17.45 4.08
CA LEU A 229 8.31 -18.49 5.10
C LEU A 229 9.02 -17.94 6.34
N LEU A 230 10.01 -17.07 6.16
CA LEU A 230 10.72 -16.39 7.26
C LEU A 230 9.74 -15.66 8.19
N ILE A 231 8.78 -14.94 7.63
CA ILE A 231 7.77 -14.19 8.39
C ILE A 231 6.95 -15.15 9.26
N ARG A 232 6.44 -16.25 8.68
CA ARG A 232 5.63 -17.24 9.42
C ARG A 232 6.42 -17.90 10.55
N LEU A 233 7.66 -18.31 10.27
CA LEU A 233 8.52 -18.94 11.28
C LEU A 233 8.85 -17.97 12.42
N LEU A 234 9.26 -16.75 12.10
CA LEU A 234 9.57 -15.74 13.12
C LEU A 234 8.33 -15.30 13.90
N GLY A 235 7.15 -15.21 13.28
CA GLY A 235 5.90 -14.92 13.98
C GLY A 235 5.55 -15.94 15.07
N LYS A 236 6.00 -17.19 14.93
CA LYS A 236 5.84 -18.25 15.95
C LYS A 236 6.98 -18.29 16.98
N MET A 237 8.16 -17.78 16.63
CA MET A 237 9.39 -17.90 17.43
C MET A 237 9.70 -16.65 18.24
N ILE A 238 9.30 -15.48 17.76
CA ILE A 238 9.44 -14.23 18.51
C ILE A 238 8.45 -14.31 19.68
N PRO A 239 8.90 -14.21 20.93
CA PRO A 239 8.02 -14.24 22.08
C PRO A 239 6.96 -13.14 21.95
N GLU A 240 5.69 -13.49 22.17
CA GLU A 240 4.65 -12.50 22.32
C GLU A 240 5.03 -11.61 23.50
N ARG A 241 5.27 -10.33 23.22
CA ARG A 241 5.63 -9.34 24.23
C ARG A 241 4.43 -8.44 24.44
N ASP A 242 4.25 -8.03 25.69
CA ASP A 242 3.31 -6.97 26.00
C ASP A 242 3.61 -5.75 25.13
N ALA A 243 2.65 -5.40 24.27
CA ALA A 243 2.75 -4.25 23.37
C ALA A 243 2.98 -2.92 24.12
N SER A 244 2.83 -2.92 25.45
CA SER A 244 3.12 -1.78 26.33
C SER A 244 4.61 -1.55 26.59
N ALA A 245 5.50 -2.52 26.32
CA ALA A 245 6.94 -2.34 26.50
C ALA A 245 7.52 -1.47 25.37
N ALA A 246 7.43 -0.14 25.55
CA ALA A 246 7.92 0.81 24.56
C ALA A 246 9.45 0.72 24.37
N PRO A 247 9.96 0.62 23.13
CA PRO A 247 11.37 0.78 22.79
C PRO A 247 11.95 2.12 23.26
N SER A 248 13.28 2.22 23.22
CA SER A 248 14.13 3.33 23.70
C SER A 248 13.85 4.75 23.15
N GLY A 249 12.89 4.92 22.24
CA GLY A 249 12.46 6.20 21.65
C GLY A 249 11.14 6.77 22.13
N GLY A 250 10.39 6.02 22.94
CA GLY A 250 9.09 6.42 23.50
C GLY A 250 7.90 6.41 22.53
N LEU A 251 8.13 6.24 21.21
CA LEU A 251 7.06 6.14 20.19
C LEU A 251 6.86 4.73 19.62
N GLY A 252 7.74 3.76 19.89
CA GLY A 252 7.65 2.43 19.27
C GLY A 252 8.48 2.28 17.99
N ARG A 253 8.35 1.10 17.39
CA ARG A 253 8.94 0.76 16.09
C ARG A 253 8.38 1.66 15.00
N ILE A 254 9.19 1.98 13.99
CA ILE A 254 8.70 2.64 12.79
C ILE A 254 7.92 1.62 11.96
N LEU A 255 6.60 1.83 11.84
CA LEU A 255 5.71 1.04 10.99
C LEU A 255 5.95 1.40 9.52
N PHE A 256 6.04 2.70 9.24
CA PHE A 256 6.39 3.18 7.91
C PHE A 256 6.98 4.58 7.91
N GLU A 257 7.82 4.82 6.90
CA GLU A 257 8.43 6.13 6.62
C GLU A 257 7.98 6.61 5.24
N ARG A 258 7.53 7.87 5.17
CA ARG A 258 7.20 8.56 3.93
C ARG A 258 8.13 9.76 3.79
N ALA A 259 9.20 9.57 3.02
CA ALA A 259 10.02 10.67 2.55
C ALA A 259 9.26 11.49 1.51
N THR A 260 9.51 12.80 1.47
CA THR A 260 8.85 13.65 0.47
C THR A 260 9.30 13.26 -0.95
N ARG A 261 8.33 12.97 -1.83
CA ARG A 261 8.56 12.56 -3.23
C ARG A 261 9.12 13.69 -4.12
N PHE A 262 9.45 14.84 -3.54
CA PHE A 262 10.01 15.99 -4.26
C PHE A 262 11.38 15.70 -4.88
N LYS A 263 12.05 14.57 -4.59
CA LYS A 263 13.26 14.15 -5.31
C LYS A 263 13.04 14.09 -6.83
N ALA A 264 11.94 13.50 -7.29
CA ALA A 264 11.64 13.41 -8.73
C ALA A 264 11.35 14.79 -9.34
N ILE A 265 10.59 15.64 -8.65
CA ILE A 265 10.31 17.02 -9.09
C ILE A 265 11.61 17.83 -9.14
N GLY A 266 12.48 17.67 -8.15
CA GLY A 266 13.81 18.28 -8.13
C GLY A 266 14.65 17.87 -9.33
N TRP A 267 14.67 16.58 -9.68
CA TRP A 267 15.35 16.09 -10.88
C TRP A 267 14.74 16.64 -12.18
N VAL A 268 13.42 16.62 -12.32
CA VAL A 268 12.75 17.16 -13.52
C VAL A 268 13.02 18.65 -13.65
N LEU A 269 12.91 19.41 -12.56
CA LEU A 269 13.21 20.83 -12.53
C LEU A 269 14.68 21.09 -12.88
N ALA A 270 15.63 20.31 -12.33
CA ALA A 270 17.04 20.41 -12.65
C ALA A 270 17.33 20.14 -14.14
N ILE A 271 16.70 19.12 -14.73
CA ILE A 271 16.82 18.81 -16.15
C ILE A 271 16.25 19.95 -17.01
N VAL A 272 15.04 20.42 -16.71
CA VAL A 272 14.38 21.52 -17.45
C VAL A 272 15.22 22.78 -17.38
N LEU A 273 15.72 23.13 -16.20
CA LEU A 273 16.53 24.32 -16.01
C LEU A 273 17.92 24.20 -16.68
N THR A 274 18.48 22.99 -16.74
CA THR A 274 19.73 22.72 -17.48
C THR A 274 19.52 22.87 -18.98
N LEU A 275 18.42 22.34 -19.53
CA LEU A 275 18.04 22.53 -20.94
C LEU A 275 17.80 24.00 -21.26
N LEU A 276 17.10 24.73 -20.38
CA LEU A 276 16.86 26.16 -20.53
C LEU A 276 18.16 26.96 -20.45
N SER A 277 19.08 26.59 -19.56
CA SER A 277 20.40 27.21 -19.47
C SER A 277 21.23 26.98 -20.73
N LEU A 278 21.14 25.79 -21.33
CA LEU A 278 21.83 25.46 -22.58
C LEU A 278 21.23 26.22 -23.76
N LEU A 279 19.93 26.49 -23.75
CA LEU A 279 19.28 27.39 -24.72
C LEU A 279 19.74 28.85 -24.53
N LEU A 280 19.76 29.34 -23.29
CA LEU A 280 20.19 30.71 -22.96
C LEU A 280 21.68 30.93 -23.27
N PHE A 281 22.51 29.90 -23.16
CA PHE A 281 23.92 29.92 -23.56
C PHE A 281 24.10 30.39 -25.01
N VAL A 282 23.23 29.95 -25.91
CA VAL A 282 23.28 30.31 -27.34
C VAL A 282 22.99 31.81 -27.54
N VAL A 283 22.19 32.41 -26.66
CA VAL A 283 21.73 33.80 -26.78
C VAL A 283 22.64 34.78 -26.02
N HIS A 284 23.13 34.40 -24.82
CA HIS A 284 23.90 35.30 -23.96
C HIS A 284 24.99 34.56 -23.15
N PRO A 285 26.27 34.67 -23.53
CA PRO A 285 27.35 33.86 -22.96
C PRO A 285 27.76 34.23 -21.52
N LEU A 286 27.26 35.33 -20.95
CA LEU A 286 27.47 35.65 -19.52
C LEU A 286 26.44 34.97 -18.61
N LEU A 287 25.20 34.80 -19.08
CA LEU A 287 24.16 34.05 -18.35
C LEU A 287 24.48 32.55 -18.31
N ALA A 288 25.32 32.08 -19.23
CA ALA A 288 25.87 30.73 -19.31
C ALA A 288 26.52 30.19 -18.05
N ILE A 289 27.09 31.05 -17.19
CA ILE A 289 27.82 30.61 -15.99
C ILE A 289 26.94 30.74 -14.75
N VAL A 290 26.19 31.86 -14.66
CA VAL A 290 25.34 32.13 -13.49
C VAL A 290 24.12 31.21 -13.44
N ALA A 291 23.49 30.94 -14.59
CA ALA A 291 22.29 30.11 -14.64
C ALA A 291 22.57 28.66 -14.20
N PRO A 292 23.59 27.93 -14.70
CA PRO A 292 23.88 26.57 -14.22
C PRO A 292 24.22 26.54 -12.73
N LEU A 293 24.99 27.51 -12.23
CA LEU A 293 25.36 27.55 -10.81
C LEU A 293 24.13 27.78 -9.92
N ALA A 294 23.19 28.64 -10.32
CA ALA A 294 21.93 28.83 -9.60
C ALA A 294 21.07 27.57 -9.61
N VAL A 295 21.02 26.85 -10.74
CA VAL A 295 20.27 25.59 -10.89
C VAL A 295 20.87 24.49 -10.02
N ILE A 296 22.20 24.37 -10.00
CA ILE A 296 22.91 23.43 -9.14
C ILE A 296 22.64 23.78 -7.67
N GLY A 297 22.78 25.05 -7.29
CA GLY A 297 22.52 25.52 -5.92
C GLY A 297 21.09 25.23 -5.46
N LEU A 298 20.10 25.52 -6.29
CA LEU A 298 18.69 25.23 -6.00
C LEU A 298 18.43 23.72 -5.93
N SER A 299 19.04 22.92 -6.81
CA SER A 299 18.88 21.46 -6.82
C SER A 299 19.46 20.83 -5.57
N VAL A 300 20.64 21.29 -5.12
CA VAL A 300 21.26 20.87 -3.85
C VAL A 300 20.40 21.27 -2.66
N LEU A 301 19.85 22.48 -2.65
CA LEU A 301 18.94 22.95 -1.59
C LEU A 301 17.66 22.09 -1.53
N ILE A 302 17.05 21.80 -2.68
CA ILE A 302 15.86 20.93 -2.77
C ILE A 302 16.19 19.52 -2.31
N TYR A 303 17.33 18.96 -2.75
CA TYR A 303 17.78 17.63 -2.31
C TYR A 303 17.93 17.57 -0.78
N PHE A 304 18.63 18.54 -0.20
CA PHE A 304 18.85 18.61 1.25
C PHE A 304 17.54 18.84 2.03
N TYR A 305 16.62 19.64 1.48
CA TYR A 305 15.28 19.80 2.02
C TYR A 305 14.48 18.48 2.02
N CYS A 306 14.53 17.73 0.91
CA CYS A 306 13.85 16.45 0.79
C CYS A 306 14.45 15.39 1.73
N GLU A 307 15.76 15.43 1.96
CA GLU A 307 16.46 14.52 2.87
C GLU A 307 16.14 14.80 4.34
N ARG A 308 15.94 16.08 4.71
CA ARG A 308 15.57 16.48 6.07
C ARG A 308 14.08 16.37 6.39
N THR A 309 13.22 16.23 5.38
CA THR A 309 11.77 16.13 5.58
C THR A 309 11.30 14.69 5.54
N ALA A 310 11.02 14.13 6.72
CA ALA A 310 10.48 12.80 6.87
C ALA A 310 9.20 12.86 7.72
N PHE A 311 8.21 12.09 7.30
CA PHE A 311 7.06 11.74 8.14
C PHE A 311 7.17 10.25 8.44
N ARG A 312 7.18 9.92 9.73
CA ARG A 312 7.31 8.54 10.23
C ARG A 312 6.12 8.23 11.11
N CYS A 313 5.53 7.07 10.88
CA CYS A 313 4.50 6.52 11.73
C CYS A 313 5.14 5.43 12.56
N HIS A 314 4.98 5.57 13.86
CA HIS A 314 5.42 4.60 14.83
C HIS A 314 4.20 3.93 15.46
N GLU A 315 4.41 2.87 16.23
CA GLU A 315 3.32 2.12 16.87
C GLU A 315 2.49 2.94 17.85
N GLN A 316 3.13 3.86 18.57
CA GLN A 316 2.53 4.64 19.65
C GLN A 316 2.43 6.13 19.30
N GLY A 317 2.84 6.55 18.10
CA GLY A 317 2.76 7.95 17.72
C GLY A 317 3.30 8.27 16.33
N VAL A 318 3.33 9.56 16.02
CA VAL A 318 3.88 10.08 14.78
C VAL A 318 5.08 10.98 15.03
N TYR A 319 6.02 10.92 14.11
CA TYR A 319 7.20 11.77 14.08
C TYR A 319 7.24 12.54 12.75
N LYS A 320 7.60 13.82 12.84
CA LYS A 320 7.82 14.67 11.68
C LYS A 320 9.11 15.45 11.83
N SER A 321 10.02 15.31 10.88
CA SER A 321 11.19 16.17 10.75
C SER A 321 10.96 17.19 9.62
N GLY A 322 11.44 18.41 9.83
CA GLY A 322 11.43 19.47 8.82
C GLY A 322 12.57 20.46 9.03
N ILE A 323 12.57 21.56 8.26
CA ILE A 323 13.60 22.62 8.42
C ILE A 323 13.49 23.24 9.82
N THR A 324 12.28 23.37 10.35
CA THR A 324 11.99 24.05 11.62
C THR A 324 12.25 23.20 12.85
N GLY A 325 12.71 21.95 12.69
CA GLY A 325 12.98 21.02 13.77
C GLY A 325 12.20 19.71 13.66
N GLU A 326 12.16 18.99 14.78
CA GLU A 326 11.54 17.69 14.92
C GLU A 326 10.32 17.80 15.82
N GLN A 327 9.23 17.12 15.46
CA GLN A 327 8.01 17.03 16.23
C GLN A 327 7.66 15.56 16.48
N LYS A 328 7.30 15.25 17.72
CA LYS A 328 6.83 13.93 18.17
C LYS A 328 5.47 14.13 18.82
N LEU A 329 4.53 13.23 18.53
CA LEU A 329 3.22 13.22 19.16
C LEU A 329 2.77 11.78 19.34
N ARG A 330 2.52 11.38 20.59
CA ARG A 330 1.95 10.07 20.90
C ARG A 330 0.47 10.04 20.55
N TYR A 331 -0.06 8.88 20.19
CA TYR A 331 -1.48 8.72 19.87
C TYR A 331 -2.39 8.99 21.08
N GLU A 332 -1.94 8.65 22.29
CA GLU A 332 -2.66 8.97 23.53
C GLU A 332 -2.77 10.48 23.82
N ASP A 333 -1.84 11.27 23.27
CA ASP A 333 -1.81 12.73 23.41
C ASP A 333 -2.58 13.44 22.28
N VAL A 334 -3.18 12.70 21.34
CA VAL A 334 -4.01 13.28 20.28
C VAL A 334 -5.41 13.57 20.83
N GLU A 335 -5.85 14.84 20.75
CA GLU A 335 -7.22 15.24 21.05
C GLU A 335 -8.11 15.20 19.80
N SER A 336 -7.55 15.62 18.66
CA SER A 336 -8.28 15.61 17.40
C SER A 336 -7.48 14.96 16.28
N PHE A 337 -8.06 13.95 15.63
CA PHE A 337 -7.52 13.30 14.44
C PHE A 337 -8.41 13.61 13.24
N THR A 338 -7.80 14.11 12.16
CA THR A 338 -8.50 14.33 10.88
C THR A 338 -7.84 13.48 9.81
N TYR A 339 -8.65 12.77 9.03
CA TYR A 339 -8.21 12.02 7.85
C TYR A 339 -9.10 12.40 6.66
N SER A 340 -8.49 12.66 5.50
CA SER A 340 -9.22 12.90 4.26
C SER A 340 -8.48 12.25 3.10
N ALA A 341 -9.18 11.47 2.28
CA ALA A 341 -8.66 10.90 1.06
C ALA A 341 -9.55 11.30 -0.12
N THR A 342 -9.04 12.15 -1.00
CA THR A 342 -9.79 12.66 -2.16
C THR A 342 -9.19 12.11 -3.44
N ARG A 343 -9.98 11.33 -4.19
CA ARG A 343 -9.58 10.83 -5.50
C ARG A 343 -9.59 11.98 -6.52
N MET A 344 -8.48 12.18 -7.20
CA MET A 344 -8.28 13.25 -8.18
C MET A 344 -8.45 12.71 -9.60
N TYR A 345 -9.33 13.33 -10.37
CA TYR A 345 -9.57 12.98 -11.77
C TYR A 345 -9.20 14.17 -12.68
N TYR A 346 -8.55 13.88 -13.81
CA TYR A 346 -8.28 14.84 -14.87
C TYR A 346 -8.82 14.27 -16.18
N ASN A 347 -9.80 14.96 -16.80
CA ASN A 347 -10.50 14.47 -17.99
C ASN A 347 -11.09 13.05 -17.82
N GLY A 348 -11.64 12.75 -16.65
CA GLY A 348 -12.20 11.44 -16.33
C GLY A 348 -11.17 10.34 -16.03
N ALA A 349 -9.87 10.60 -16.23
CA ALA A 349 -8.80 9.69 -15.86
C ALA A 349 -8.35 9.95 -14.42
N TYR A 350 -8.29 8.91 -13.60
CA TYR A 350 -7.74 8.99 -12.26
C TYR A 350 -6.24 9.31 -12.29
N THR A 351 -5.83 10.34 -11.55
CA THR A 351 -4.44 10.81 -11.48
C THR A 351 -3.75 10.49 -10.16
N GLY A 352 -4.52 10.19 -9.11
CA GLY A 352 -4.03 9.86 -7.78
C GLY A 352 -5.06 10.15 -6.70
N THR A 353 -4.77 9.78 -5.46
CA THR A 353 -5.54 10.08 -4.27
C THR A 353 -4.74 11.07 -3.44
N GLN A 354 -5.29 12.27 -3.24
CA GLN A 354 -4.76 13.23 -2.29
C GLN A 354 -5.18 12.80 -0.88
N THR A 355 -4.22 12.33 -0.09
CA THR A 355 -4.44 11.98 1.32
C THR A 355 -3.92 13.09 2.20
N GLN A 356 -4.70 13.50 3.20
CA GLN A 356 -4.36 14.47 4.22
C GLN A 356 -4.66 13.89 5.59
N MET A 357 -3.74 14.11 6.54
CA MET A 357 -3.89 13.75 7.94
C MET A 357 -3.48 14.92 8.83
N SER A 358 -4.20 15.11 9.93
CA SER A 358 -3.86 16.06 10.99
C SER A 358 -3.99 15.40 12.35
N PHE A 359 -2.97 15.57 13.17
CA PHE A 359 -2.90 15.14 14.56
C PHE A 359 -2.80 16.39 15.42
N ASP A 360 -3.93 16.78 15.99
CA ASP A 360 -4.06 17.94 16.86
C ASP A 360 -3.86 17.49 18.32
N PRO A 361 -2.83 18.01 19.01
CA PRO A 361 -2.44 17.53 20.33
C PRO A 361 -3.40 18.05 21.41
N ARG A 362 -3.57 17.27 22.48
CA ARG A 362 -4.33 17.67 23.66
C ARG A 362 -3.74 18.93 24.30
N PRO A 363 -4.57 19.86 24.79
CA PRO A 363 -4.11 21.04 25.51
C PRO A 363 -3.23 20.65 26.69
N GLY A 364 -2.04 21.24 26.78
CA GLY A 364 -1.09 20.96 27.88
C GLY A 364 -0.07 19.85 27.62
N SER A 365 -0.18 19.08 26.53
CA SER A 365 0.85 18.09 26.13
C SER A 365 2.20 18.71 25.76
N GLY A 366 2.22 20.01 25.41
CA GLY A 366 3.41 20.72 24.94
C GLY A 366 3.83 20.37 23.51
N ALA A 367 3.17 19.40 22.88
CA ALA A 367 3.38 19.03 21.49
C ALA A 367 2.69 20.04 20.54
N GLY A 368 3.20 20.13 19.31
CA GLY A 368 2.59 20.91 18.24
C GLY A 368 1.76 20.03 17.31
N LYS A 369 0.80 20.64 16.60
CA LYS A 369 0.04 19.99 15.52
C LYS A 369 0.98 19.38 14.49
N ILE A 370 0.79 18.09 14.18
CA ILE A 370 1.49 17.41 13.11
C ILE A 370 0.51 17.21 11.95
N SER A 371 0.92 17.58 10.74
CA SER A 371 0.10 17.36 9.54
C SER A 371 0.92 16.70 8.43
N TYR A 372 0.27 15.80 7.71
CA TYR A 372 0.79 15.05 6.57
C TYR A 372 -0.13 15.24 5.37
N SER A 373 0.44 15.42 4.18
CA SER A 373 -0.32 15.49 2.93
C SER A 373 0.51 14.88 1.81
N ALA A 374 -0.09 13.98 1.05
CA ALA A 374 0.56 13.33 -0.08
C ALA A 374 -0.42 13.04 -1.22
N ASN A 375 0.10 12.99 -2.45
CA ASN A 375 -0.64 12.46 -3.60
C ASN A 375 -0.08 11.07 -3.91
N ILE A 376 -0.93 10.05 -3.81
CA ILE A 376 -0.58 8.63 -3.89
C ILE A 376 -1.31 8.02 -5.08
N GLN A 377 -0.68 7.08 -5.78
CA GLN A 377 -1.34 6.37 -6.88
C GLN A 377 -2.10 5.17 -6.30
N GLY A 378 -3.43 5.20 -6.33
CA GLY A 378 -4.29 4.16 -5.76
C GLY A 378 -4.68 4.46 -4.30
N ALA A 379 -4.88 3.40 -3.53
CA ALA A 379 -4.94 3.46 -2.07
C ALA A 379 -3.56 3.16 -1.46
N ASP A 380 -3.37 3.58 -0.22
CA ASP A 380 -2.17 3.29 0.57
C ASP A 380 -2.61 2.53 1.82
N ASP A 381 -2.51 1.20 1.77
CA ASP A 381 -2.99 0.31 2.83
C ASP A 381 -2.36 0.68 4.19
N ASP A 382 -1.09 1.11 4.22
CA ASP A 382 -0.41 1.55 5.44
C ASP A 382 -1.11 2.77 6.08
N LEU A 383 -1.60 3.70 5.25
CA LEU A 383 -2.29 4.91 5.71
C LEU A 383 -3.72 4.60 6.19
N GLU A 384 -4.37 3.60 5.61
CA GLU A 384 -5.69 3.11 6.05
C GLU A 384 -5.59 2.34 7.38
N VAL A 385 -4.58 1.47 7.53
CA VAL A 385 -4.27 0.81 8.79
C VAL A 385 -3.95 1.85 9.87
N LEU A 386 -3.14 2.87 9.55
CA LEU A 386 -2.88 3.97 10.48
C LEU A 386 -4.15 4.73 10.86
N ARG A 387 -5.01 5.07 9.89
CA ARG A 387 -6.30 5.73 10.16
C ARG A 387 -7.09 4.93 11.18
N SER A 388 -7.23 3.63 10.96
CA SER A 388 -8.03 2.73 11.79
C SER A 388 -7.45 2.63 13.20
N HIS A 389 -6.14 2.40 13.33
CA HIS A 389 -5.43 2.35 14.61
C HIS A 389 -5.58 3.63 15.44
N VAL A 390 -5.34 4.80 14.82
CA VAL A 390 -5.45 6.09 15.53
C VAL A 390 -6.90 6.37 15.92
N SER A 391 -7.85 5.99 15.05
CA SER A 391 -9.28 6.12 15.33
C SER A 391 -9.70 5.25 16.51
N GLN A 392 -9.20 4.03 16.61
CA GLN A 392 -9.44 3.15 17.75
C GLN A 392 -8.86 3.74 19.05
N VAL A 393 -7.63 4.25 19.04
CA VAL A 393 -7.00 4.84 20.24
C VAL A 393 -7.77 6.07 20.73
N VAL A 394 -8.04 7.02 19.84
CA VAL A 394 -8.76 8.26 20.19
C VAL A 394 -10.23 7.96 20.52
N GLY A 395 -10.89 7.08 19.76
CA GLY A 395 -12.25 6.65 20.00
C GLY A 395 -12.44 5.92 21.34
N SER A 396 -11.45 5.11 21.75
CA SER A 396 -11.46 4.46 23.08
C SER A 396 -11.39 5.49 24.21
N ALA A 397 -10.59 6.56 24.05
CA ALA A 397 -10.59 7.67 25.00
C ALA A 397 -11.94 8.39 25.03
N MET A 398 -12.57 8.63 23.87
CA MET A 398 -13.93 9.19 23.79
C MET A 398 -14.95 8.34 24.54
N LEU A 399 -14.94 7.01 24.35
CA LEU A 399 -15.84 6.08 25.04
C LEU A 399 -15.66 6.14 26.55
N HIS A 400 -14.41 6.22 27.02
CA HIS A 400 -14.13 6.35 28.45
C HIS A 400 -14.73 7.64 29.03
N GLU A 401 -14.60 8.78 28.34
CA GLU A 401 -15.20 10.04 28.78
C GLU A 401 -16.74 10.00 28.79
N ILE A 402 -17.36 9.37 27.78
CA ILE A 402 -18.82 9.16 27.71
C ILE A 402 -19.31 8.33 28.89
N ALA A 403 -18.59 7.25 29.23
CA ALA A 403 -18.90 6.38 30.36
C ALA A 403 -18.82 7.11 31.71
N GLU A 404 -17.93 8.11 31.82
CA GLU A 404 -17.85 9.02 32.97
C GLU A 404 -18.93 10.12 32.98
N GLY A 405 -19.86 10.08 32.01
CA GLY A 405 -20.97 11.02 31.90
C GLY A 405 -20.57 12.38 31.32
N ARG A 406 -19.36 12.51 30.77
CA ARG A 406 -18.93 13.76 30.12
C ARG A 406 -19.44 13.83 28.69
N PRO A 407 -19.88 15.01 28.22
CA PRO A 407 -20.16 15.21 26.80
C PRO A 407 -18.84 15.22 26.01
N VAL A 408 -18.80 14.48 24.91
CA VAL A 408 -17.61 14.36 24.06
C VAL A 408 -17.91 14.89 22.67
N ALA A 409 -17.12 15.85 22.19
CA ALA A 409 -17.26 16.34 20.83
C ALA A 409 -16.80 15.27 19.83
N TRP A 410 -17.72 14.73 19.03
CA TRP A 410 -17.39 13.86 17.91
C TRP A 410 -16.87 14.69 16.74
N THR A 411 -17.66 15.64 16.26
CA THR A 411 -17.25 16.59 15.22
C THR A 411 -17.67 18.00 15.63
N PRO A 412 -17.33 19.06 14.88
CA PRO A 412 -17.81 20.41 15.19
C PRO A 412 -19.35 20.54 15.27
N ASN A 413 -20.10 19.58 14.71
CA ASN A 413 -21.56 19.61 14.67
C ASN A 413 -22.21 18.48 15.48
N ILE A 414 -21.46 17.53 16.04
CA ILE A 414 -22.01 16.35 16.73
C ILE A 414 -21.30 16.14 18.07
N THR A 415 -22.08 15.92 19.13
CA THR A 415 -21.59 15.66 20.48
C THR A 415 -22.24 14.39 21.03
N PHE A 416 -21.42 13.49 21.57
CA PHE A 416 -21.86 12.29 22.26
C PHE A 416 -22.25 12.59 23.71
N PHE A 417 -23.34 11.94 24.12
CA PHE A 417 -23.76 11.79 25.50
C PHE A 417 -23.98 10.30 25.78
N ASN A 418 -24.09 9.93 27.05
CA ASN A 418 -24.27 8.52 27.44
C ASN A 418 -25.54 7.88 26.85
N ASP A 419 -26.63 8.63 26.69
CA ASP A 419 -27.96 8.12 26.28
C ASP A 419 -28.44 8.61 24.90
N ARG A 420 -27.68 9.50 24.24
CA ARG A 420 -28.08 10.15 22.98
C ARG A 420 -26.89 10.78 22.26
N ILE A 421 -27.13 11.19 21.03
CA ILE A 421 -26.30 12.17 20.33
C ILE A 421 -27.01 13.51 20.24
N GLU A 422 -26.27 14.60 20.34
CA GLU A 422 -26.75 15.94 20.04
C GLU A 422 -26.06 16.44 18.78
N PHE A 423 -26.81 17.00 17.84
CA PHE A 423 -26.25 17.54 16.60
C PHE A 423 -26.85 18.89 16.25
N VAL A 424 -26.08 19.70 15.52
CA VAL A 424 -26.51 21.00 15.01
C VAL A 424 -26.82 20.89 13.52
N PRO A 425 -28.10 20.90 13.11
CA PRO A 425 -28.43 20.75 11.69
C PRO A 425 -27.93 21.94 10.87
N THR A 426 -27.28 21.65 9.75
CA THR A 426 -26.86 22.65 8.77
C THR A 426 -28.07 23.31 8.11
N SER A 427 -28.13 24.65 8.14
CA SER A 427 -29.15 25.42 7.42
C SER A 427 -28.63 25.86 6.07
N PHE A 428 -29.47 25.81 5.04
CA PHE A 428 -29.15 26.29 3.69
C PHE A 428 -28.68 27.76 3.67
N PHE A 429 -29.11 28.57 4.64
CA PHE A 429 -28.74 30.00 4.77
C PHE A 429 -27.59 30.26 5.75
N GLY A 430 -26.75 29.26 6.08
CA GLY A 430 -25.56 29.43 6.92
C GLY A 430 -25.81 29.76 8.39
N GLY A 431 -27.07 29.82 8.83
CA GLY A 431 -27.42 29.98 10.25
C GLY A 431 -27.35 28.65 11.01
N LYS A 432 -26.70 28.64 12.18
CA LYS A 432 -26.75 27.49 13.10
C LYS A 432 -28.16 27.37 13.68
N LYS A 433 -28.79 26.20 13.53
CA LYS A 433 -30.06 25.89 14.20
C LYS A 433 -29.82 25.54 15.67
N ALA A 434 -30.89 25.49 16.46
CA ALA A 434 -30.81 24.94 17.81
C ALA A 434 -30.35 23.47 17.74
N PRO A 435 -29.52 23.01 18.69
CA PRO A 435 -29.13 21.61 18.76
C PRO A 435 -30.35 20.68 18.87
N VAL A 436 -30.30 19.56 18.17
CA VAL A 436 -31.33 18.52 18.15
C VAL A 436 -30.76 17.28 18.81
N GLN A 437 -31.54 16.64 19.67
CA GLN A 437 -31.15 15.43 20.38
C GLN A 437 -31.76 14.20 19.69
N LEU A 438 -30.95 13.17 19.49
CA LEU A 438 -31.34 11.88 18.92
C LEU A 438 -30.91 10.76 19.87
N PRO A 439 -31.84 10.18 20.63
CA PRO A 439 -31.58 9.01 21.48
C PRO A 439 -31.02 7.83 20.69
N TRP A 440 -30.12 7.04 21.28
CA TRP A 440 -29.48 5.89 20.62
C TRP A 440 -30.50 4.90 20.05
N ASN A 441 -31.56 4.62 20.81
CA ASN A 441 -32.62 3.69 20.41
C ASN A 441 -33.51 4.19 19.27
N GLN A 442 -33.38 5.45 18.85
CA GLN A 442 -34.08 6.02 17.70
C GLN A 442 -33.24 5.97 16.42
N ILE A 443 -31.96 5.59 16.50
CA ILE A 443 -31.12 5.40 15.31
C ILE A 443 -31.57 4.11 14.64
N HIS A 444 -32.00 4.21 13.38
CA HIS A 444 -32.50 3.08 12.62
C HIS A 444 -31.42 2.51 11.69
N ASN A 445 -30.67 3.38 11.02
CA ASN A 445 -29.65 3.01 10.06
C ASN A 445 -28.59 4.12 9.96
N PHE A 446 -27.42 3.77 9.45
CA PHE A 446 -26.38 4.71 9.05
C PHE A 446 -25.63 4.18 7.82
N ASP A 447 -24.98 5.08 7.09
CA ASP A 447 -24.25 4.74 5.85
C ASP A 447 -23.25 5.86 5.50
N ILE A 448 -22.20 5.53 4.76
CA ILE A 448 -21.23 6.48 4.22
C ILE A 448 -21.38 6.50 2.70
N GLN A 449 -21.85 7.62 2.16
CA GLN A 449 -22.07 7.81 0.72
C GLN A 449 -21.26 9.01 0.23
N GLU A 450 -20.42 8.80 -0.79
CA GLU A 450 -19.66 9.87 -1.46
C GLU A 450 -18.83 10.75 -0.49
N GLY A 451 -18.28 10.16 0.57
CA GLY A 451 -17.52 10.90 1.59
C GLY A 451 -18.38 11.72 2.55
N THR A 452 -19.68 11.46 2.61
CA THR A 452 -20.61 12.00 3.61
C THR A 452 -21.22 10.86 4.40
N PHE A 453 -21.15 10.96 5.72
CA PHE A 453 -21.81 10.05 6.65
C PHE A 453 -23.24 10.49 6.91
N HIS A 454 -24.16 9.54 6.90
CA HIS A 454 -25.59 9.74 7.05
C HIS A 454 -26.14 8.90 8.19
N ILE A 455 -26.98 9.50 9.04
CA ILE A 455 -27.75 8.77 10.06
C ILE A 455 -29.25 8.97 9.79
N TRP A 456 -30.04 7.91 9.87
CA TRP A 456 -31.49 7.92 9.80
C TRP A 456 -32.11 7.61 11.15
N SER A 457 -33.09 8.41 11.56
CA SER A 457 -33.92 8.11 12.72
C SER A 457 -35.10 7.22 12.34
N GLN A 458 -35.65 6.49 13.31
CA GLN A 458 -36.88 5.70 13.13
C GLN A 458 -38.02 6.57 12.57
N GLY A 459 -38.65 6.08 11.50
CA GLY A 459 -39.75 6.77 10.82
C GLY A 459 -39.35 7.92 9.89
N ALA A 460 -38.06 8.27 9.79
CA ALA A 460 -37.59 9.29 8.85
C ALA A 460 -37.21 8.68 7.50
N GLU A 461 -37.79 9.20 6.42
CA GLU A 461 -37.42 8.81 5.05
C GLU A 461 -36.07 9.39 4.59
N LYS A 462 -35.58 10.43 5.27
CA LYS A 462 -34.33 11.14 4.95
C LYS A 462 -33.38 11.09 6.13
N SER A 463 -32.08 11.17 5.84
CA SER A 463 -31.06 11.27 6.88
C SER A 463 -31.28 12.54 7.71
N VAL A 464 -31.24 12.37 9.03
CA VAL A 464 -31.39 13.45 10.01
C VAL A 464 -30.06 14.12 10.31
N ILE A 465 -28.95 13.38 10.14
CA ILE A 465 -27.58 13.88 10.28
C ILE A 465 -26.85 13.62 8.96
N GLN A 466 -26.08 14.62 8.53
CA GLN A 466 -25.16 14.53 7.40
C GLN A 466 -23.84 15.19 7.83
N GLU A 467 -22.75 14.43 7.80
CA GLU A 467 -21.45 14.92 8.26
C GLU A 467 -20.34 14.45 7.30
N PRO A 468 -19.46 15.35 6.80
CA PRO A 468 -18.36 14.94 5.95
C PRO A 468 -17.39 14.00 6.67
N VAL A 469 -16.93 12.94 6.00
CA VAL A 469 -15.95 12.01 6.60
C VAL A 469 -14.58 12.66 6.83
N SER A 470 -14.33 13.80 6.18
CA SER A 470 -13.13 14.63 6.36
C SER A 470 -13.22 15.58 7.56
N SER A 471 -14.32 15.59 8.31
CA SER A 471 -14.46 16.42 9.51
C SER A 471 -13.45 16.00 10.59
N PRO A 472 -12.94 16.94 11.40
CA PRO A 472 -12.12 16.61 12.56
C PRO A 472 -12.84 15.60 13.46
N ASN A 473 -12.10 14.59 13.92
CA ASN A 473 -12.57 13.49 14.75
C ASN A 473 -13.66 12.60 14.15
N PHE A 474 -13.94 12.70 12.85
CA PHE A 474 -14.94 11.84 12.21
C PHE A 474 -14.66 10.35 12.46
N PHE A 475 -13.50 9.82 12.06
CA PHE A 475 -13.21 8.39 12.21
C PHE A 475 -13.06 7.92 13.67
N PRO A 476 -12.36 8.64 14.57
CA PRO A 476 -12.35 8.30 15.99
C PRO A 476 -13.74 8.19 16.61
N GLY A 477 -14.61 9.17 16.34
CA GLY A 477 -15.96 9.10 16.86
C GLY A 477 -16.86 8.13 16.09
N PHE A 478 -16.58 7.82 14.82
CA PHE A 478 -17.26 6.75 14.10
C PHE A 478 -16.96 5.39 14.74
N HIS A 479 -15.71 5.13 15.11
CA HIS A 479 -15.35 3.96 15.91
C HIS A 479 -16.15 3.91 17.22
N ALA A 480 -16.17 5.00 18.01
CA ALA A 480 -16.94 5.06 19.24
C ALA A 480 -18.46 4.87 19.01
N PHE A 481 -19.00 5.46 17.96
CA PHE A 481 -20.40 5.34 17.55
C PHE A 481 -20.77 3.89 17.24
N CYS A 482 -19.93 3.19 16.46
CA CYS A 482 -20.15 1.79 16.15
C CYS A 482 -20.05 0.91 17.40
N THR A 483 -19.10 1.15 18.30
CA THR A 483 -19.01 0.43 19.59
C THR A 483 -20.25 0.63 20.48
N ILE A 484 -20.90 1.79 20.43
CA ILE A 484 -22.13 2.06 21.20
C ILE A 484 -23.34 1.37 20.58
N LEU A 485 -23.46 1.35 19.25
CA LEU A 485 -24.64 0.84 18.56
C LEU A 485 -24.61 -0.67 18.28
N LEU A 486 -23.42 -1.23 18.03
CA LEU A 486 -23.23 -2.63 17.72
C LEU A 486 -22.71 -3.32 19.00
N PRO A 487 -23.54 -4.13 19.69
CA PRO A 487 -23.09 -4.87 20.87
C PRO A 487 -21.93 -5.81 20.49
N GLU A 488 -21.04 -6.15 21.43
CA GLU A 488 -19.83 -6.97 21.21
C GLU A 488 -20.06 -8.31 20.49
N GLU A 489 -21.30 -8.81 20.44
CA GLU A 489 -21.68 -10.02 19.71
C GLU A 489 -21.82 -9.80 18.19
N ALA A 490 -21.88 -8.55 17.71
CA ALA A 490 -21.80 -8.21 16.30
C ALA A 490 -20.34 -8.32 15.85
N ASN A 491 -20.05 -9.28 14.97
CA ASN A 491 -18.71 -9.65 14.51
C ASN A 491 -17.88 -8.41 14.11
N ALA A 492 -16.58 -8.44 14.42
CA ALA A 492 -15.61 -7.45 13.93
C ALA A 492 -15.65 -7.28 12.38
N ASP A 493 -16.12 -8.30 11.66
CA ASP A 493 -16.32 -8.25 10.21
C ASP A 493 -17.38 -7.21 9.79
N GLU A 494 -18.44 -6.99 10.57
CA GLU A 494 -19.47 -5.97 10.28
C GLU A 494 -18.93 -4.55 10.47
N LEU A 495 -17.98 -4.36 11.39
CA LEU A 495 -17.29 -3.07 11.56
C LEU A 495 -16.37 -2.75 10.37
N VAL A 496 -15.69 -3.78 9.82
CA VAL A 496 -14.83 -3.62 8.65
C VAL A 496 -15.63 -3.36 7.38
N GLU A 497 -16.82 -3.95 7.23
CA GLU A 497 -17.71 -3.65 6.10
C GLU A 497 -18.34 -2.24 6.19
N ALA A 498 -18.53 -1.72 7.41
CA ALA A 498 -19.11 -0.39 7.63
C ALA A 498 -18.10 0.77 7.50
N GLU A 499 -16.81 0.51 7.72
CA GLU A 499 -15.69 1.46 7.53
C GLU A 499 -15.22 1.57 6.07
#